data_AF-A0A8K1DCI5-F1
#
_entry.id   AF-A0A8K1DCI5-F1
#
_cell.length_a   1.000
_cell.length_b   1.000
_cell.length_c   1.000
_cell.angle_alpha   90.00
_cell.angle_beta   90.00
_cell.angle_gamma   90.00
#
_symmetry.space_group_name_H-M   'P 1'
#
loop_
_entity.id
_entity.type
_entity.pdbx_description
1 polymer ?
#
loop_
_entity_poly.entity_id
_entity_poly.type
_entity_poly.pdbx_seq_one_letter_code
_entity_poly.pdbx_strand_id
1 'polypeptide(L)'
;MKIRVYLESRGSHDKSRYVMKPVYFLVILVIAVSLFLVSKAQGDGLASEILPPSLIGNTNVTLSIGSIPFLIDNNHAGTQLNLVLMDASTQQPIPDATLAISAFKGQDAVFGPHIQK
;
A
#
# COMPACT_ATOMS: atom_id res chain seq x y z
N MET A 1 -15.76 46.35 -22.80
CA MET A 1 -16.24 45.55 -23.95
C MET A 1 -16.62 44.17 -23.42
N LYS A 2 -17.89 43.74 -23.59
CA LYS A 2 -18.45 42.56 -22.91
C LYS A 2 -19.02 41.63 -23.98
N ILE A 3 -18.44 40.45 -24.15
CA ILE A 3 -18.85 39.47 -25.16
C ILE A 3 -19.67 38.40 -24.45
N ARG A 4 -20.91 38.17 -24.92
CA ARG A 4 -21.71 36.98 -24.57
C ARG A 4 -21.70 36.04 -25.74
N VAL A 5 -21.43 34.77 -25.48
CA VAL A 5 -21.51 33.68 -26.45
C VAL A 5 -22.75 32.86 -26.12
N TYR A 6 -23.67 32.75 -27.08
CA TYR A 6 -24.82 31.86 -27.00
C TYR A 6 -24.45 30.56 -27.73
N LEU A 7 -24.51 29.43 -27.02
CA LEU A 7 -24.41 28.11 -27.63
C LEU A 7 -25.81 27.56 -27.82
N GLU A 8 -26.29 27.57 -29.06
CA GLU A 8 -27.53 26.92 -29.46
C GLU A 8 -27.26 25.43 -29.69
N SER A 9 -27.70 24.59 -28.76
CA SER A 9 -27.62 23.13 -28.88
C SER A 9 -28.89 22.62 -29.56
N ARG A 10 -28.79 22.28 -30.86
CA ARG A 10 -29.83 21.50 -31.54
C ARG A 10 -29.76 20.05 -31.07
N GLY A 11 -30.63 19.70 -30.12
CA GLY A 11 -30.86 18.32 -29.73
C GLY A 11 -31.53 17.53 -30.86
N SER A 12 -30.80 16.60 -31.46
CA SER A 12 -31.39 15.48 -32.20
C SER A 12 -31.66 14.35 -31.22
N HIS A 13 -32.93 14.16 -30.88
CA HIS A 13 -33.39 13.06 -30.04
C HIS A 13 -33.27 11.74 -30.81
N ASP A 14 -32.21 10.99 -30.57
CA ASP A 14 -32.25 9.53 -30.69
C ASP A 14 -31.93 8.91 -29.33
N LYS A 15 -32.98 8.64 -28.55
CA LYS A 15 -32.89 7.89 -27.29
C LYS A 15 -32.94 6.40 -27.62
N SER A 16 -31.85 5.86 -28.18
CA SER A 16 -31.56 4.44 -28.07
C SER A 16 -31.31 4.13 -26.60
N ARG A 17 -32.32 3.58 -25.92
CA ARG A 17 -32.17 3.10 -24.54
C ARG A 17 -31.23 1.91 -24.56
N TYR A 18 -29.96 2.13 -24.23
CA TYR A 18 -29.05 1.06 -23.86
C TYR A 18 -29.57 0.41 -22.57
N VAL A 19 -30.38 -0.63 -22.70
CA VAL A 19 -30.74 -1.50 -21.58
C VAL A 19 -29.53 -2.38 -21.31
N MET A 20 -28.72 -1.99 -20.32
CA MET A 20 -27.64 -2.86 -19.86
C MET A 20 -28.23 -4.19 -19.42
N LYS A 21 -27.88 -5.28 -20.12
CA LYS A 21 -28.24 -6.62 -19.68
C LYS A 21 -27.68 -6.84 -18.26
N PRO A 22 -28.40 -7.51 -17.35
CA PRO A 22 -28.02 -7.64 -15.94
C PRO A 22 -26.63 -8.26 -15.74
N VAL A 23 -26.16 -9.04 -16.72
CA VAL A 23 -24.81 -9.62 -16.76
C VAL A 23 -23.72 -8.54 -16.80
N TYR A 24 -23.89 -7.47 -17.58
CA TYR A 24 -22.89 -6.40 -17.65
C TYR A 24 -22.80 -5.62 -16.34
N PHE A 25 -23.94 -5.42 -15.68
CA PHE A 25 -23.98 -4.81 -14.35
C PHE A 25 -23.20 -5.64 -13.33
N LEU A 26 -23.37 -6.97 -13.37
CA LEU A 26 -22.65 -7.89 -12.48
C LEU A 26 -21.14 -7.88 -12.74
N VAL A 27 -20.71 -7.86 -14.00
CA VAL A 27 -19.28 -7.78 -14.37
C VAL A 27 -18.66 -6.47 -13.89
N ILE A 28 -19.35 -5.33 -14.07
CA ILE A 28 -18.88 -4.03 -13.60
C ILE A 28 -18.78 -4.00 -12.07
N LEU A 29 -19.75 -4.59 -11.37
CA LEU A 29 -19.75 -4.68 -9.91
C LEU A 29 -18.57 -5.51 -9.40
N VAL A 30 -18.29 -6.65 -10.02
CA VAL A 30 -17.15 -7.51 -9.65
C VAL A 30 -15.82 -6.75 -9.85
N ILE A 31 -15.64 -6.08 -10.99
CA ILE A 31 -14.42 -5.30 -11.26
C ILE A 31 -14.27 -4.15 -10.24
N ALA A 32 -15.35 -3.44 -9.93
CA ALA A 32 -15.32 -2.35 -8.95
C ALA A 32 -14.94 -2.83 -7.54
N VAL A 33 -15.47 -3.97 -7.10
CA VAL A 33 -15.13 -4.58 -5.81
C VAL A 33 -13.67 -5.05 -5.80
N SER A 34 -13.18 -5.67 -6.87
CA SER A 34 -11.78 -6.09 -6.96
C SER A 34 -10.81 -4.91 -6.90
N LEU A 35 -11.10 -3.80 -7.57
CA LEU A 35 -10.27 -2.59 -7.53
C LEU A 35 -10.27 -1.94 -6.13
N PHE A 36 -11.39 -1.98 -5.41
CA PHE A 36 -11.49 -1.47 -4.04
C PHE A 36 -10.64 -2.28 -3.06
N LEU A 37 -10.55 -3.61 -3.24
CA LEU A 37 -9.78 -4.50 -2.36
C LEU A 37 -8.26 -4.39 -2.55
N VAL A 38 -7.78 -3.96 -3.73
CA VAL A 38 -6.33 -3.84 -4.03
C VAL A 38 -5.73 -2.52 -3.49
N SER A 39 -6.54 -1.57 -3.06
CA SER A 39 -6.10 -0.19 -2.75
C SER A 39 -5.51 0.01 -1.33
N LYS A 40 -5.06 -1.04 -0.65
CA LYS A 40 -4.67 -1.00 0.78
C LYS A 40 -3.16 -1.14 1.04
N ALA A 41 -2.32 -0.86 0.05
CA ALA A 41 -0.87 -0.70 0.25
C ALA A 41 -0.46 0.71 -0.18
N GLN A 42 -0.46 1.63 0.79
CA GLN A 42 0.00 3.02 0.62
C GLN A 42 1.18 3.23 1.57
N GLY A 43 2.39 3.02 1.07
CA GLY A 43 3.62 3.46 1.73
C GLY A 43 3.96 4.87 1.25
N ASP A 44 3.67 5.88 2.08
CA ASP A 44 3.99 7.29 1.79
C ASP A 44 5.49 7.61 2.05
N GLY A 45 6.31 6.61 2.36
CA GLY A 45 7.76 6.76 2.56
C GLY A 45 8.18 7.56 3.79
N LEU A 46 7.22 8.07 4.58
CA LEU A 46 7.44 8.85 5.81
C LEU A 46 6.75 8.25 7.04
N ALA A 47 5.86 7.28 6.83
CA ALA A 47 4.94 6.76 7.83
C ALA A 47 4.85 5.24 7.72
N SER A 48 4.66 4.61 8.87
CA SER A 48 4.62 3.17 9.10
C SER A 48 3.96 2.36 7.97
N GLU A 49 4.58 1.24 7.62
CA GLU A 49 4.10 0.25 6.66
C GLU A 49 3.82 -1.08 7.37
N ILE A 50 2.75 -1.77 6.95
CA ILE A 50 2.48 -3.15 7.36
C ILE A 50 2.57 -4.02 6.11
N LEU A 51 3.51 -4.96 6.11
CA LEU A 51 3.71 -5.85 4.99
C LEU A 51 2.57 -6.87 4.87
N PRO A 52 2.33 -7.43 3.67
CA PRO A 52 1.38 -8.50 3.48
C PRO A 52 1.67 -9.68 4.44
N PRO A 53 0.63 -10.37 4.94
CA PRO A 53 0.82 -11.54 5.79
C PRO A 53 1.58 -12.67 5.07
N SER A 54 2.36 -13.41 5.84
CA SER A 54 3.11 -14.59 5.41
C SER A 54 3.04 -15.68 6.47
N LEU A 55 3.22 -16.94 6.07
CA LEU A 55 3.24 -18.06 7.00
C LEU A 55 4.68 -18.34 7.44
N ILE A 56 4.96 -18.23 8.74
CA ILE A 56 6.22 -18.68 9.34
C ILE A 56 5.91 -19.84 10.28
N GLY A 57 6.43 -21.03 9.96
CA GLY A 57 6.03 -22.27 10.64
C GLY A 57 4.54 -22.53 10.45
N ASN A 58 3.78 -22.53 11.56
CA ASN A 58 2.32 -22.73 11.57
C ASN A 58 1.54 -21.44 11.90
N THR A 59 2.21 -20.29 11.98
CA THR A 59 1.60 -19.03 12.39
C THR A 59 1.52 -18.07 11.22
N ASN A 60 0.36 -17.44 11.03
CA ASN A 60 0.19 -16.38 10.06
C ASN A 60 0.67 -15.06 10.65
N VAL A 61 1.73 -14.51 10.09
CA VAL A 61 2.43 -13.35 10.64
C VAL A 61 2.50 -12.21 9.64
N THR A 62 2.60 -10.99 10.14
CA THR A 62 2.84 -9.79 9.34
C THR A 62 3.96 -8.98 9.97
N LEU A 63 4.75 -8.27 9.16
CA LEU A 63 5.81 -7.40 9.65
C LEU A 63 5.32 -5.95 9.59
N SER A 64 5.29 -5.30 10.75
CA SER A 64 5.10 -3.86 10.85
C SER A 64 6.46 -3.16 10.86
N ILE A 65 6.61 -2.19 9.98
CA ILE A 65 7.79 -1.35 9.83
C ILE A 65 7.38 0.09 10.11
N GLY A 66 7.81 0.65 11.22
CA GLY A 66 7.59 2.06 11.56
C GLY A 66 8.86 2.87 11.42
N SER A 67 8.80 4.07 10.85
CA SER A 67 9.84 5.08 10.99
C SER A 67 9.41 6.11 12.02
N ILE A 68 10.27 6.45 12.97
CA ILE A 68 10.02 7.58 13.87
C ILE A 68 10.45 8.84 13.13
N PRO A 69 9.55 9.81 12.85
CA PRO A 69 9.93 11.03 12.19
C PRO A 69 10.90 11.81 13.08
N PHE A 70 12.12 12.03 12.60
CA PHE A 70 13.03 13.00 13.18
C PHE A 70 12.76 14.36 12.55
N LEU A 71 12.93 15.43 13.33
CA LEU A 71 13.11 16.76 12.75
C LEU A 71 14.37 16.68 11.90
N ILE A 72 14.22 16.69 10.57
CA ILE A 72 15.36 16.74 9.65
C ILE A 72 16.04 18.08 9.87
N ASP A 73 17.04 18.13 10.75
CA ASP A 73 18.03 19.18 10.76
C ASP A 73 19.32 18.68 10.12
N ASN A 74 20.19 19.60 9.73
CA ASN A 74 21.42 19.28 9.00
C ASN A 74 22.47 18.52 9.85
N ASN A 75 22.17 18.21 11.13
CA ASN A 75 23.08 17.56 12.06
C ASN A 75 22.65 16.13 12.47
N HIS A 76 21.41 15.71 12.20
CA HIS A 76 20.94 14.36 12.53
C HIS A 76 21.04 13.40 11.32
N ALA A 77 22.21 12.79 11.16
CA ALA A 77 22.41 11.68 10.23
C ALA A 77 21.96 10.36 10.88
N GLY A 78 20.65 10.07 10.88
CA GLY A 78 20.15 8.78 11.37
C GLY A 78 18.67 8.56 11.16
N THR A 79 18.29 7.38 10.66
CA THR A 79 16.89 6.93 10.58
C THR A 79 16.69 5.79 11.56
N GLN A 80 15.74 5.93 12.49
CA GLN A 80 15.35 4.85 13.39
C GLN A 80 14.14 4.12 12.82
N LEU A 81 14.29 2.80 12.66
CA LEU A 81 13.22 1.89 12.25
C LEU A 81 12.78 1.05 13.45
N ASN A 82 11.47 0.94 13.62
CA ASN A 82 10.84 0.01 14.54
C ASN A 82 10.28 -1.16 13.72
N LEU A 83 10.73 -2.38 14.03
CA LEU A 83 10.35 -3.59 13.33
C LEU A 83 9.66 -4.52 14.32
N VAL A 84 8.40 -4.84 14.08
CA VAL A 84 7.60 -5.70 14.96
C VAL A 84 6.93 -6.79 14.13
N LEU A 85 7.24 -8.05 14.46
CA LEU A 85 6.52 -9.20 13.91
C LEU A 85 5.23 -9.40 14.70
N MET A 86 4.09 -9.46 14.02
CA MET A 86 2.77 -9.56 14.63
C MET A 86 2.01 -10.74 14.07
N ASP A 87 1.08 -11.28 14.85
CA ASP A 87 0.07 -12.21 14.34
C ASP A 87 -0.90 -11.46 13.41
N ALA A 88 -1.11 -11.99 12.21
CA ALA A 88 -1.92 -11.32 11.19
C ALA A 88 -3.41 -11.22 11.54
N SER A 89 -3.91 -12.07 12.44
CA SER A 89 -5.30 -12.11 12.85
C SER A 89 -5.59 -11.24 14.07
N THR A 90 -4.68 -11.24 15.05
CA THR A 90 -4.88 -10.52 16.32
C THR A 90 -4.14 -9.18 16.37
N GLN A 91 -3.22 -8.93 15.44
CA GLN A 91 -2.34 -7.76 15.41
C GLN A 91 -1.51 -7.59 16.70
N GLN A 92 -1.31 -8.68 17.46
CA GLN A 92 -0.47 -8.70 18.64
C GLN A 92 0.97 -9.07 18.26
N PRO A 93 2.00 -8.51 18.93
CA PRO A 93 3.38 -8.92 18.73
C PRO A 93 3.56 -10.43 18.99
N ILE A 94 4.34 -11.09 18.13
CA ILE A 94 4.72 -12.49 18.34
C ILE A 94 5.74 -12.55 19.49
N PRO A 95 5.45 -13.23 20.61
CA PRO A 95 6.42 -13.38 21.69
C PRO A 95 7.62 -14.23 21.24
N ASP A 96 8.79 -13.96 21.82
CA ASP A 96 10.03 -14.71 21.61
C ASP A 96 10.50 -14.80 20.13
N ALA A 97 10.07 -13.87 19.28
CA ALA A 97 10.52 -13.80 17.90
C ALA A 97 11.96 -13.26 17.81
N THR A 98 12.79 -13.93 17.01
CA THR A 98 14.13 -13.42 16.65
C THR A 98 14.08 -12.83 15.25
N LEU A 99 14.51 -11.57 15.12
CA LEU A 99 14.60 -10.87 13.83
C LEU A 99 16.07 -10.74 13.41
N ALA A 100 16.41 -11.30 12.25
CA ALA A 100 17.71 -11.08 11.61
C ALA A 100 17.60 -9.92 10.62
N ILE A 101 18.34 -8.85 10.89
CA ILE A 101 18.33 -7.63 10.05
C ILE A 101 19.69 -7.51 9.38
N SER A 102 19.70 -7.22 8.08
CA SER A 102 20.91 -6.94 7.32
C SER A 102 20.71 -5.73 6.42
N ALA A 103 21.78 -4.96 6.21
CA ALA A 103 21.80 -3.84 5.30
C ALA A 103 23.01 -3.96 4.36
N PHE A 104 22.80 -3.62 3.09
CA PHE A 104 23.81 -3.75 2.05
C PHE A 104 23.98 -2.43 1.30
N LYS A 105 25.22 -2.11 0.93
CA LYS A 105 25.56 -1.06 -0.01
C LYS A 105 26.05 -1.72 -1.30
N GLY A 106 25.17 -1.85 -2.29
CA GLY A 106 25.46 -2.66 -3.47
C GLY A 106 25.53 -4.14 -3.09
N GLN A 107 26.70 -4.77 -3.27
CA GLN A 107 26.93 -6.17 -2.88
C GLN A 107 27.56 -6.32 -1.49
N ASP A 108 28.00 -5.22 -0.87
CA ASP A 108 28.72 -5.26 0.39
C ASP A 108 27.75 -5.15 1.57
N ALA A 109 27.81 -6.11 2.50
CA ALA A 109 27.08 -6.01 3.75
C ALA A 109 27.68 -4.89 4.62
N VAL A 110 26.88 -3.91 4.99
CA VAL A 110 27.26 -2.81 5.90
C VAL A 110 26.76 -3.05 7.33
N PHE A 111 25.78 -3.93 7.52
CA PHE A 111 25.24 -4.33 8.81
C PHE A 111 24.57 -5.72 8.70
N GLY A 112 24.59 -6.48 9.79
CA GLY A 112 23.90 -7.78 9.91
C GLY A 112 24.83 -9.00 9.80
N PRO A 113 24.27 -10.21 9.94
CA PRO A 113 25.04 -11.43 9.84
C PRO A 113 25.61 -11.58 8.43
N HIS A 114 26.91 -11.83 8.31
CA HIS A 114 27.55 -12.15 7.02
C HIS A 114 26.97 -13.46 6.50
N ILE A 115 25.94 -13.37 5.65
CA ILE A 115 25.49 -14.52 4.87
C ILE A 115 26.49 -14.67 3.72
N GLN A 116 27.53 -15.48 3.94
CA GLN A 116 28.35 -15.94 2.82
C GLN A 116 27.44 -16.74 1.89
N LYS A 117 27.39 -16.29 0.64
CA LYS A 117 26.62 -16.89 -0.45
C LYS A 117 27.15 -18.26 -0.81
#